data_AF-A0A7X5UR34-F1
#
_entry.id   AF-A0A7X5UR34-F1
#
_cell.length_a   1.000
_cell.length_b   1.000
_cell.length_c   1.000
_cell.angle_alpha   90.00
_cell.angle_beta   90.00
_cell.angle_gamma   90.00
#
_symmetry.space_group_name_H-M   'P 1'
#
loop_
_entity.id
_entity.type
_entity.pdbx_description
1 polymer ?
#
loop_
_entity_poly.entity_id
_entity_poly.type
_entity_poly.pdbx_seq_one_letter_code
_entity_poly.pdbx_strand_id
1 'polypeptide(L)'
;MSEAMAWVAVGLYALFLGVAFGFRSFLLWRRTGSMGFHGVGGRVGSAEWMAGVLFVLAILVGLLAPVLQVSGVLEPVGGLAHGVGYAAGGLLAAAGFAVTVVAQQAMGSSWRVGVDPEEATELVTGGIFALARNPIFTGMITAAVGLALLAPNVLALGGVVALIVGVQLQVRVVEEPYLRRVHGHAFAGYAGRVGRFVPGVGRLTPGTRTGARV
;
A
#
# COMPACT_ATOMS: atom_id res chain seq x y z
N MET A 1 15.74 -25.49 -2.98
CA MET A 1 15.66 -24.30 -2.10
C MET A 1 14.74 -23.24 -2.69
N SER A 2 14.90 -22.86 -3.95
CA SER A 2 14.01 -21.91 -4.66
C SER A 2 12.53 -22.31 -4.65
N GLU A 3 12.22 -23.56 -4.94
CA GLU A 3 10.85 -24.08 -4.96
C GLU A 3 10.18 -23.98 -3.56
N ALA A 4 10.88 -24.41 -2.51
CA ALA A 4 10.40 -24.30 -1.14
C ALA A 4 10.14 -22.84 -0.73
N MET A 5 11.02 -21.91 -1.11
CA MET A 5 10.82 -20.48 -0.85
C MET A 5 9.65 -19.89 -1.63
N ALA A 6 9.37 -20.40 -2.83
CA ALA A 6 8.19 -19.98 -3.60
C ALA A 6 6.90 -20.44 -2.92
N TRP A 7 6.83 -21.65 -2.37
CA TRP A 7 5.70 -22.08 -1.53
C TRP A 7 5.54 -21.21 -0.27
N VAL A 8 6.64 -20.85 0.40
CA VAL A 8 6.62 -19.91 1.52
C VAL A 8 6.06 -18.56 1.07
N ALA A 9 6.46 -18.06 -0.09
CA ALA A 9 5.92 -16.82 -0.65
C ALA A 9 4.41 -16.92 -0.90
N VAL A 10 3.90 -18.02 -1.48
CA VAL A 10 2.46 -18.25 -1.66
C VAL A 10 1.73 -18.20 -0.33
N GLY A 11 2.22 -18.93 0.68
CA GLY A 11 1.61 -18.98 2.01
C GLY A 11 1.59 -17.61 2.70
N LEU A 12 2.70 -16.88 2.66
CA LEU A 12 2.80 -15.54 3.23
C LEU A 12 1.92 -14.53 2.49
N TYR A 13 1.81 -14.63 1.16
CA TYR A 13 0.93 -13.77 0.37
C TYR A 13 -0.54 -14.02 0.72
N ALA A 14 -0.96 -15.28 0.78
CA ALA A 14 -2.31 -15.66 1.16
C ALA A 14 -2.64 -15.19 2.59
N LEU A 15 -1.72 -15.38 3.54
CA LEU A 15 -1.85 -14.87 4.90
C LEU A 15 -1.98 -13.34 4.93
N PHE A 16 -1.13 -12.63 4.18
CA PHE A 16 -1.18 -11.17 4.08
C PHE A 16 -2.53 -10.70 3.55
N LEU A 17 -3.03 -11.27 2.45
CA LEU A 17 -4.35 -10.91 1.91
C LEU A 17 -5.48 -11.24 2.89
N GLY A 18 -5.43 -12.41 3.50
CA GLY A 18 -6.40 -12.86 4.47
C GLY A 18 -6.49 -11.94 5.68
N VAL A 19 -5.37 -11.45 6.20
CA VAL A 19 -5.34 -10.56 7.37
C VAL A 19 -5.59 -9.10 6.98
N ALA A 20 -4.81 -8.56 6.04
CA ALA A 20 -4.81 -7.14 5.71
C ALA A 20 -6.09 -6.71 4.97
N PHE A 21 -6.72 -7.61 4.21
CA PHE A 21 -7.97 -7.30 3.50
C PHE A 21 -9.15 -8.10 4.05
N GLY A 22 -9.05 -9.42 4.15
CA GLY A 22 -10.19 -10.26 4.55
C GLY A 22 -10.68 -9.98 5.99
N PHE A 23 -9.85 -10.32 6.97
CA PHE A 23 -10.13 -10.15 8.39
C PHE A 23 -10.33 -8.68 8.74
N ARG A 24 -9.50 -7.79 8.17
CA ARG A 24 -9.64 -6.35 8.38
C ARG A 24 -11.01 -5.82 7.96
N SER A 25 -11.48 -6.20 6.76
CA SER A 25 -12.79 -5.78 6.25
C SER A 25 -13.93 -6.39 7.04
N PHE A 26 -13.79 -7.65 7.46
CA PHE A 26 -14.76 -8.30 8.34
C PHE A 26 -14.90 -7.58 9.70
N LEU A 27 -13.77 -7.18 10.32
CA LEU A 27 -13.80 -6.41 11.56
C LEU A 27 -14.44 -5.04 11.38
N LEU A 28 -14.19 -4.36 10.26
CA LEU A 28 -14.83 -3.08 9.95
C LEU A 28 -16.33 -3.24 9.74
N TRP A 29 -16.74 -4.27 8.99
CA TRP A 29 -18.15 -4.60 8.74
C TRP A 29 -18.90 -4.87 10.05
N ARG A 30 -18.31 -5.66 10.95
CA ARG A 30 -18.88 -5.93 12.29
C ARG A 30 -19.13 -4.67 13.12
N ARG A 31 -18.37 -3.59 12.89
CA ARG A 31 -18.46 -2.33 13.65
C ARG A 31 -19.30 -1.25 12.97
N THR A 32 -19.31 -1.21 11.64
CA THR A 32 -19.84 -0.08 10.86
C THR A 32 -20.91 -0.49 9.84
N GLY A 33 -21.09 -1.79 9.58
CA GLY A 33 -21.94 -2.29 8.50
C GLY A 33 -21.34 -2.16 7.09
N SER A 34 -20.18 -1.52 6.93
CA SER A 34 -19.47 -1.36 5.65
C SER A 34 -18.20 -2.21 5.60
N MET A 35 -17.91 -2.79 4.43
CA MET A 35 -16.67 -3.54 4.17
C MET A 35 -15.47 -2.61 3.97
N GLY A 36 -15.71 -1.31 3.74
CA GLY A 36 -14.67 -0.30 3.56
C GLY A 36 -13.98 -0.29 2.20
N PHE A 37 -14.53 -0.97 1.20
CA PHE A 37 -14.05 -0.90 -0.18
C PHE A 37 -14.89 0.08 -0.99
N HIS A 38 -14.23 1.12 -1.46
CA HIS A 38 -14.73 2.06 -2.45
C HIS A 38 -13.95 1.76 -3.71
N GLY A 39 -14.60 1.20 -4.74
CA GLY A 39 -13.94 0.60 -5.90
C GLY A 39 -13.01 1.53 -6.71
N VAL A 40 -12.59 1.09 -7.90
CA VAL A 40 -11.74 1.92 -8.77
C VAL A 40 -12.52 3.14 -9.24
N GLY A 41 -12.17 4.31 -8.70
CA GLY A 41 -12.80 5.59 -9.03
C GLY A 41 -12.25 6.22 -10.31
N GLY A 42 -12.91 7.28 -10.77
CA GLY A 42 -12.50 8.06 -11.93
C GLY A 42 -13.07 7.57 -13.27
N ARG A 43 -12.81 8.34 -14.33
CA ARG A 43 -13.20 7.97 -15.70
C ARG A 43 -12.19 6.96 -16.24
N VAL A 44 -12.65 6.01 -17.06
CA VAL A 44 -11.75 5.07 -17.74
C VAL A 44 -10.65 5.83 -18.47
N GLY A 45 -9.39 5.45 -18.21
CA GLY A 45 -8.20 6.12 -18.75
C GLY A 45 -7.69 7.31 -17.94
N SER A 46 -8.38 7.75 -16.88
CA SER A 46 -7.87 8.78 -15.97
C SER A 46 -6.79 8.23 -15.04
N ALA A 47 -6.05 9.13 -14.39
CA ALA A 47 -5.00 8.75 -13.45
C ALA A 47 -5.55 8.07 -12.18
N GLU A 48 -6.75 8.46 -11.73
CA GLU A 48 -7.46 7.81 -10.62
C GLU A 48 -7.86 6.37 -10.97
N TRP A 49 -8.38 6.17 -12.19
CA TRP A 49 -8.73 4.84 -12.68
C TRP A 49 -7.48 3.96 -12.81
N MET A 50 -6.40 4.52 -13.37
CA MET A 50 -5.13 3.83 -13.50
C MET A 50 -4.54 3.44 -12.14
N ALA A 51 -4.66 4.30 -11.12
CA ALA A 51 -4.20 4.00 -9.77
C ALA A 51 -4.87 2.72 -9.21
N GLY A 52 -6.19 2.65 -9.31
CA GLY A 52 -6.95 1.48 -8.83
C GLY A 52 -6.66 0.22 -9.66
N VAL A 53 -6.59 0.34 -10.99
CA VAL A 53 -6.26 -0.79 -11.88
C VAL A 53 -4.88 -1.35 -11.57
N LEU A 54 -3.85 -0.49 -11.47
CA LEU A 54 -2.49 -0.93 -11.17
C LEU A 54 -2.39 -1.58 -9.78
N PHE A 55 -3.14 -1.07 -8.80
CA PHE A 55 -3.18 -1.65 -7.47
C PHE A 55 -3.80 -3.06 -7.47
N VAL A 56 -4.95 -3.23 -8.13
CA VAL A 56 -5.60 -4.55 -8.29
C VAL A 56 -4.69 -5.50 -9.08
N LEU A 57 -4.12 -5.03 -10.19
CA LEU A 57 -3.20 -5.81 -11.00
C LEU A 57 -1.99 -6.27 -10.18
N ALA A 58 -1.41 -5.39 -9.37
CA ALA A 58 -0.28 -5.73 -8.52
C ALA A 58 -0.62 -6.80 -7.48
N ILE A 59 -1.83 -6.76 -6.91
CA ILE A 59 -2.30 -7.81 -5.98
C ILE A 59 -2.43 -9.16 -6.70
N LEU A 60 -3.07 -9.18 -7.87
CA LEU A 60 -3.27 -10.40 -8.64
C LEU A 60 -1.94 -10.99 -9.12
N VAL A 61 -1.07 -10.14 -9.66
CA VAL A 61 0.27 -10.50 -10.13
C VAL A 61 1.13 -10.99 -8.98
N GLY A 62 1.07 -10.34 -7.81
CA GLY A 62 1.85 -10.73 -6.64
C GLY A 62 1.51 -12.12 -6.11
N LEU A 63 0.25 -12.54 -6.21
CA LEU A 63 -0.16 -13.92 -5.88
C LEU A 63 0.15 -14.91 -7.00
N LEU A 64 -0.09 -14.52 -8.26
CA LEU A 64 0.10 -15.40 -9.42
C LEU A 64 1.58 -15.72 -9.67
N ALA A 65 2.47 -14.76 -9.47
CA ALA A 65 3.90 -14.92 -9.73
C ALA A 65 4.57 -16.09 -8.97
N PRO A 66 4.43 -16.22 -7.63
CA PRO A 66 5.00 -17.36 -6.91
C PRO A 66 4.31 -18.68 -7.28
N VAL A 67 3.00 -18.67 -7.60
CA VAL A 67 2.27 -19.86 -8.06
C VAL A 67 2.83 -20.38 -9.39
N LEU A 68 3.05 -19.49 -10.36
CA LEU A 68 3.63 -19.84 -11.65
C LEU A 68 5.10 -20.29 -11.54
N GLN A 69 5.83 -19.78 -10.56
CA GLN A 69 7.19 -20.25 -10.28
C GLN A 69 7.17 -21.66 -9.66
N VAL A 70 6.28 -21.93 -8.71
CA VAL A 70 6.09 -23.27 -8.13
C VAL A 70 5.67 -24.28 -9.20
N SER A 71 4.84 -23.88 -10.17
CA SER A 71 4.41 -24.76 -11.25
C SER A 71 5.46 -24.97 -12.36
N GLY A 72 6.65 -24.37 -12.23
CA GLY A 72 7.72 -24.46 -13.23
C GLY A 72 7.47 -23.65 -14.51
N VAL A 73 6.50 -22.74 -14.52
CA VAL A 73 6.22 -21.88 -15.69
C VAL A 73 7.15 -20.67 -15.73
N LEU A 74 7.53 -20.15 -14.56
CA LEU A 74 8.46 -19.03 -14.43
C LEU A 74 9.74 -19.48 -13.73
N GLU A 75 10.87 -19.11 -14.32
CA GLU A 75 12.18 -19.35 -13.72
C GLU A 75 12.57 -18.24 -12.74
N PRO A 76 13.24 -18.58 -11.61
CA PRO A 76 13.80 -17.59 -10.73
C PRO A 76 14.91 -16.77 -11.42
N VAL A 77 14.95 -15.48 -11.13
CA VAL A 77 16.05 -14.58 -11.47
C VAL A 77 17.27 -15.00 -10.66
N GLY A 78 18.23 -15.64 -11.32
CA GLY A 78 19.37 -16.31 -10.67
C GLY A 78 20.16 -15.42 -9.69
N GLY A 79 20.34 -14.13 -10.00
CA GLY A 79 21.05 -13.19 -9.15
C GLY A 79 20.36 -12.86 -7.81
N LEU A 80 19.07 -13.17 -7.66
CA LEU A 80 18.29 -12.95 -6.43
C LEU A 80 17.95 -14.27 -5.72
N ALA A 81 18.06 -15.40 -6.41
CA ALA A 81 17.66 -16.72 -5.94
C ALA A 81 18.74 -17.40 -5.09
N HIS A 82 19.20 -16.73 -4.03
CA HIS A 82 20.22 -17.23 -3.12
C HIS A 82 19.84 -17.00 -1.65
N GLY A 83 20.54 -17.67 -0.72
CA GLY A 83 20.19 -17.67 0.71
C GLY A 83 20.04 -16.27 1.32
N VAL A 84 20.96 -15.34 1.03
CA VAL A 84 20.86 -13.94 1.48
C VAL A 84 19.61 -13.23 0.93
N GLY A 85 19.25 -13.47 -0.33
CA GLY A 85 18.05 -12.91 -0.96
C GLY A 85 16.78 -13.41 -0.28
N TYR A 86 16.71 -14.71 0.02
CA TYR A 86 15.58 -15.30 0.75
C TYR A 86 15.47 -14.80 2.18
N ALA A 87 16.60 -14.68 2.90
CA ALA A 87 16.61 -14.13 4.26
C ALA A 87 16.15 -12.68 4.29
N ALA A 88 16.68 -11.84 3.40
CA ALA A 88 16.23 -10.45 3.23
C ALA A 88 14.75 -10.38 2.85
N GLY A 89 14.31 -11.25 1.94
CA GLY A 89 12.92 -11.35 1.50
C GLY A 89 11.95 -11.65 2.65
N GLY A 90 12.26 -12.66 3.46
CA GLY A 90 11.47 -13.01 4.64
C GLY A 90 11.39 -11.88 5.67
N LEU A 91 12.53 -11.23 5.95
CA LEU A 91 12.58 -10.09 6.89
C LEU A 91 11.76 -8.89 6.38
N LEU A 92 11.91 -8.53 5.11
CA LEU A 92 11.14 -7.43 4.51
C LEU A 92 9.64 -7.75 4.43
N ALA A 93 9.28 -8.99 4.08
CA ALA A 93 7.90 -9.44 4.06
C ALA A 93 7.25 -9.30 5.44
N ALA A 94 7.92 -9.81 6.48
CA ALA A 94 7.44 -9.72 7.86
C ALA A 94 7.35 -8.27 8.37
N ALA A 95 8.38 -7.46 8.14
CA ALA A 95 8.40 -6.06 8.57
C ALA A 95 7.34 -5.22 7.86
N GLY A 96 7.21 -5.37 6.54
CA GLY A 96 6.20 -4.67 5.75
C GLY A 96 4.78 -5.06 6.14
N PHE A 97 4.55 -6.35 6.41
CA PHE A 97 3.27 -6.83 6.90
C PHE A 97 2.94 -6.24 8.28
N ALA A 98 3.88 -6.26 9.22
CA ALA A 98 3.70 -5.66 10.54
C ALA A 98 3.35 -4.15 10.44
N VAL A 99 4.08 -3.39 9.62
CA VAL A 99 3.80 -1.97 9.37
C VAL A 99 2.40 -1.76 8.80
N THR A 100 2.00 -2.59 7.83
CA THR A 100 0.65 -2.53 7.23
C THR A 100 -0.42 -2.73 8.29
N VAL A 101 -0.30 -3.78 9.12
CA VAL A 101 -1.26 -4.09 10.18
C VAL A 101 -1.31 -2.99 11.24
N VAL A 102 -0.15 -2.48 11.67
CA VAL A 102 -0.08 -1.38 12.64
C VAL A 102 -0.73 -0.11 12.09
N ALA A 103 -0.50 0.23 10.82
CA ALA A 103 -1.14 1.37 10.18
C ALA A 103 -2.67 1.18 10.08
N GLN A 104 -3.13 -0.03 9.74
CA GLN A 104 -4.56 -0.36 9.72
C GLN A 104 -5.20 -0.24 11.09
N GLN A 105 -4.56 -0.74 12.14
CA GLN A 105 -5.05 -0.62 13.51
C GLN A 105 -5.12 0.84 13.96
N ALA A 106 -4.08 1.63 13.66
CA ALA A 106 -4.07 3.06 13.95
C ALA A 106 -5.18 3.83 13.23
N MET A 107 -5.59 3.39 12.03
CA MET A 107 -6.72 3.99 11.30
C MET A 107 -8.09 3.67 11.90
N GLY A 108 -8.25 2.62 12.71
CA GLY A 108 -9.52 2.34 13.40
C GLY A 108 -10.72 2.19 12.44
N SER A 109 -11.82 2.91 12.68
CA SER A 109 -12.99 2.92 11.79
C SER A 109 -12.81 3.72 10.51
N SER A 110 -11.75 4.53 10.41
CA SER A 110 -11.43 5.37 9.25
C SER A 110 -10.71 4.61 8.13
N TRP A 111 -10.34 3.34 8.34
CA TRP A 111 -9.69 2.55 7.31
C TRP A 111 -10.65 2.29 6.14
N ARG A 112 -10.20 2.61 4.93
CA ARG A 112 -10.86 2.32 3.67
C ARG A 112 -9.84 1.94 2.60
N VAL A 113 -10.30 1.19 1.61
CA VAL A 113 -9.59 0.97 0.34
C VAL A 113 -10.28 1.83 -0.70
N GLY A 114 -9.53 2.75 -1.30
CA GLY A 114 -10.10 3.79 -2.15
C GLY A 114 -10.67 4.96 -1.36
N VAL A 115 -11.22 5.94 -2.09
CA VAL A 115 -11.77 7.18 -1.53
C VAL A 115 -13.20 7.33 -2.01
N ASP A 116 -14.12 7.54 -1.07
CA ASP A 116 -15.47 8.03 -1.35
C ASP A 116 -15.50 9.56 -1.13
N PRO A 117 -15.76 10.37 -2.18
CA PRO A 117 -15.82 11.82 -2.07
C PRO A 117 -16.89 12.35 -1.12
N GLU A 118 -17.95 11.57 -0.86
CA GLU A 118 -19.09 11.95 -0.02
C GLU A 118 -18.87 11.59 1.45
N GLU A 119 -17.90 10.73 1.73
CA GLU A 119 -17.53 10.36 3.09
C GLU A 119 -16.49 11.34 3.65
N ALA A 120 -16.63 11.72 4.92
CA ALA A 120 -15.64 12.49 5.66
C ALA A 120 -15.02 11.62 6.75
N THR A 121 -13.87 11.01 6.45
CA THR A 121 -13.11 10.22 7.43
C THR A 121 -12.32 11.13 8.37
N GLU A 122 -12.09 10.70 9.61
CA GLU A 122 -11.22 11.44 10.53
C GLU A 122 -9.76 11.48 10.03
N LEU A 123 -9.10 12.63 10.18
CA LEU A 123 -7.68 12.77 9.86
C LEU A 123 -6.81 12.17 10.96
N VAL A 124 -6.35 10.94 10.75
CA VAL A 124 -5.44 10.24 11.67
C VAL A 124 -4.01 10.78 11.55
N THR A 125 -3.48 11.34 12.64
CA THR A 125 -2.12 11.93 12.67
C THR A 125 -1.21 11.37 13.77
N GLY A 126 -1.74 10.49 14.64
CA GLY A 126 -1.01 9.90 15.76
C GLY A 126 -0.34 8.55 15.42
N GLY A 127 0.46 8.04 16.36
CA GLY A 127 1.12 6.74 16.23
C GLY A 127 2.05 6.68 15.01
N ILE A 128 1.91 5.66 14.17
CA ILE A 128 2.74 5.49 12.97
C ILE A 128 2.53 6.60 11.93
N PHE A 129 1.38 7.28 11.96
CA PHE A 129 1.08 8.44 11.10
C PHE A 129 1.86 9.71 11.51
N ALA A 130 2.40 9.75 12.73
CA ALA A 130 3.31 10.83 13.14
C ALA A 130 4.69 10.73 12.44
N LEU A 131 5.02 9.57 11.85
CA LEU A 131 6.28 9.35 11.14
C LEU A 131 6.16 9.71 9.65
N ALA A 132 5.10 9.24 9.01
CA ALA A 132 4.77 9.52 7.61
C ALA A 132 3.26 9.50 7.42
N ARG A 133 2.75 10.25 6.45
CA ARG A 133 1.30 10.34 6.23
C ARG A 133 0.68 9.17 5.49
N ASN A 134 1.48 8.35 4.81
CA ASN A 134 1.04 7.15 4.11
C ASN A 134 1.83 5.89 4.52
N PRO A 135 1.92 5.56 5.83
CA PRO A 135 2.76 4.47 6.31
C PRO A 135 2.22 3.09 5.90
N ILE A 136 0.91 2.96 5.69
CA ILE A 136 0.30 1.73 5.17
C ILE A 136 0.90 1.34 3.81
N PHE A 137 1.01 2.30 2.88
CA PHE A 137 1.56 2.03 1.56
C PHE A 137 3.05 1.70 1.60
N THR A 138 3.81 2.31 2.52
CA THR A 138 5.20 1.93 2.77
C THR A 138 5.31 0.49 3.26
N GLY A 139 4.43 0.07 4.19
CA GLY A 139 4.34 -1.31 4.63
C GLY A 139 4.01 -2.27 3.48
N MET A 140 3.00 -1.93 2.67
CA MET A 140 2.58 -2.75 1.53
C MET A 140 3.69 -2.93 0.48
N ILE A 141 4.38 -1.85 0.11
CA ILE A 141 5.49 -1.92 -0.84
C ILE A 141 6.64 -2.75 -0.26
N THR A 142 6.98 -2.54 1.02
CA THR A 142 8.04 -3.31 1.70
C THR A 142 7.71 -4.80 1.74
N ALA A 143 6.45 -5.14 2.04
CA ALA A 143 5.98 -6.52 2.03
C ALA A 143 6.04 -7.14 0.63
N ALA A 144 5.60 -6.41 -0.40
CA ALA A 144 5.63 -6.85 -1.78
C ALA A 144 7.07 -7.08 -2.28
N VAL A 145 8.01 -6.21 -1.93
CA VAL A 145 9.45 -6.40 -2.23
C VAL A 145 9.96 -7.66 -1.53
N GLY A 146 9.64 -7.86 -0.26
CA GLY A 146 10.06 -9.05 0.48
C GLY A 146 9.52 -10.35 -0.14
N LEU A 147 8.23 -10.37 -0.50
CA LEU A 147 7.59 -11.50 -1.17
C LEU A 147 8.19 -11.76 -2.56
N ALA A 148 8.50 -10.71 -3.32
CA ALA A 148 9.19 -10.84 -4.59
C ALA A 148 10.60 -11.41 -4.43
N LEU A 149 11.32 -11.13 -3.34
CA LEU A 149 12.62 -11.75 -3.08
C LEU A 149 12.54 -13.23 -2.65
N LEU A 150 11.41 -13.66 -2.06
CA LEU A 150 11.17 -15.07 -1.74
C LEU A 150 10.83 -15.89 -3.00
N ALA A 151 10.17 -15.28 -3.98
CA ALA A 151 9.89 -15.86 -5.30
C ALA A 151 10.33 -14.92 -6.43
N PRO A 152 11.65 -14.76 -6.64
CA PRO A 152 12.18 -13.72 -7.52
C PRO A 152 12.03 -14.11 -8.97
N ASN A 153 10.94 -13.72 -9.61
CA ASN A 153 10.75 -13.86 -11.05
C ASN A 153 10.33 -12.52 -11.67
N VAL A 154 10.44 -12.42 -13.00
CA VAL A 154 10.15 -11.18 -13.75
C VAL A 154 8.73 -10.66 -13.50
N LEU A 155 7.76 -11.56 -13.29
CA LEU A 155 6.37 -11.21 -13.05
C LEU A 155 6.21 -10.61 -11.64
N ALA A 156 6.83 -11.20 -10.62
CA ALA A 156 6.85 -10.65 -9.25
C ALA A 156 7.47 -9.25 -9.20
N LEU A 157 8.60 -9.06 -9.90
CA LEU A 157 9.26 -7.74 -10.02
C LEU A 157 8.37 -6.72 -10.73
N GLY A 158 7.71 -7.12 -11.82
CA GLY A 158 6.72 -6.30 -12.51
C GLY A 158 5.55 -5.91 -11.60
N GLY A 159 5.07 -6.84 -10.78
CA GLY A 159 4.03 -6.59 -9.77
C GLY A 159 4.45 -5.55 -8.73
N VAL A 160 5.68 -5.61 -8.24
CA VAL A 160 6.24 -4.59 -7.32
C VAL A 160 6.29 -3.22 -7.98
N VAL A 161 6.75 -3.13 -9.23
CA VAL A 161 6.78 -1.87 -9.98
C VAL A 161 5.37 -1.32 -10.19
N ALA A 162 4.42 -2.17 -10.62
CA ALA A 162 3.02 -1.81 -10.77
C ALA A 162 2.42 -1.28 -9.46
N LEU A 163 2.72 -1.92 -8.32
CA LEU A 163 2.29 -1.47 -7.01
C LEU A 163 2.84 -0.08 -6.69
N ILE A 164 4.15 0.14 -6.88
CA ILE A 164 4.78 1.42 -6.59
C ILE A 164 4.15 2.54 -7.43
N VAL A 165 3.95 2.31 -8.73
CA VAL A 165 3.32 3.30 -9.62
C VAL A 165 1.87 3.55 -9.21
N GLY A 166 1.10 2.48 -8.97
CA GLY A 166 -0.30 2.56 -8.53
C GLY A 166 -0.43 3.34 -7.23
N VAL A 167 0.41 3.06 -6.22
CA VAL A 167 0.46 3.78 -4.94
C VAL A 167 0.83 5.25 -5.13
N GLN A 168 1.80 5.58 -5.98
CA GLN A 168 2.17 6.97 -6.23
C GLN A 168 1.01 7.75 -6.86
N LEU A 169 0.29 7.15 -7.81
CA LEU A 169 -0.89 7.77 -8.41
C LEU A 169 -2.02 7.89 -7.38
N GLN A 170 -2.33 6.82 -6.66
CA GLN A 170 -3.37 6.77 -5.62
C GLN A 170 -3.16 7.90 -4.61
N VAL A 171 -1.96 8.03 -4.07
CA VAL A 171 -1.67 9.02 -3.02
C VAL A 171 -1.70 10.44 -3.58
N ARG A 172 -1.07 10.69 -4.74
CA ARG A 172 -0.88 12.06 -5.25
C ARG A 172 -2.11 12.62 -5.94
N VAL A 173 -2.89 11.78 -6.60
CA VAL A 173 -4.02 12.19 -7.45
C VAL A 173 -5.35 11.97 -6.72
N VAL A 174 -5.45 10.96 -5.86
CA VAL A 174 -6.70 10.61 -5.19
C VAL A 174 -6.69 11.06 -3.73
N GLU A 175 -5.80 10.49 -2.90
CA GLU A 175 -5.88 10.66 -1.45
C GLU A 175 -5.47 12.04 -0.95
N GLU A 176 -4.29 12.56 -1.34
CA GLU A 176 -3.86 13.88 -0.86
C GLU A 176 -4.80 15.01 -1.31
N PRO A 177 -5.30 15.05 -2.57
CA PRO A 177 -6.30 16.03 -2.97
C PRO A 177 -7.62 15.90 -2.18
N TYR A 178 -8.09 14.67 -1.92
CA TYR A 178 -9.25 14.42 -1.06
C TYR A 178 -9.01 14.96 0.36
N LEU A 179 -7.90 14.59 1.01
CA LEU A 179 -7.59 15.01 2.37
C LEU A 179 -7.41 16.53 2.48
N ARG A 180 -6.85 17.18 1.45
CA ARG A 180 -6.78 18.65 1.37
C ARG A 180 -8.16 19.27 1.29
N ARG A 181 -9.08 18.70 0.49
CA ARG A 181 -10.44 19.20 0.35
C ARG A 181 -11.24 19.06 1.64
N VAL A 182 -11.14 17.91 2.31
CA VAL A 182 -11.92 17.60 3.52
C VAL A 182 -11.37 18.29 4.77
N HIS A 183 -10.04 18.35 4.93
CA HIS A 183 -9.41 18.82 6.18
C HIS A 183 -8.68 20.16 6.07
N GLY A 184 -8.54 20.72 4.87
CA GLY A 184 -7.96 22.05 4.64
C GLY A 184 -6.64 22.29 5.38
N HIS A 185 -6.62 23.28 6.26
CA HIS A 185 -5.44 23.70 7.02
C HIS A 185 -4.90 22.62 7.97
N ALA A 186 -5.75 21.75 8.52
CA ALA A 186 -5.30 20.67 9.40
C ALA A 186 -4.39 19.70 8.64
N PHE A 187 -4.81 19.28 7.43
CA PHE A 187 -3.98 18.45 6.57
C PHE A 187 -2.73 19.18 6.07
N ALA A 188 -2.83 20.46 5.71
CA ALA A 188 -1.66 21.24 5.27
C ALA A 188 -0.58 21.33 6.37
N GLY A 189 -0.98 21.63 7.61
CA GLY A 189 -0.07 21.67 8.76
C GLY A 189 0.54 20.30 9.05
N TYR A 190 -0.26 19.23 8.98
CA TYR A 190 0.22 17.86 9.14
C TYR A 190 1.23 17.45 8.05
N ALA A 191 0.90 17.67 6.78
CA ALA A 191 1.75 17.33 5.65
C ALA A 191 3.05 18.14 5.59
N GLY A 192 3.14 19.29 6.28
CA GLY A 192 4.38 20.03 6.48
C GLY A 192 5.29 19.46 7.57
N ARG A 193 4.76 18.69 8.52
CA ARG A 193 5.55 18.08 9.61
C ARG A 193 6.06 16.68 9.26
N VAL A 194 5.30 15.89 8.52
CA VAL A 194 5.63 14.48 8.22
C VAL A 194 5.89 14.24 6.74
N GLY A 195 6.75 13.26 6.42
CA GLY A 195 7.02 12.88 5.04
C GLY A 195 5.84 12.12 4.41
N ARG A 196 5.90 11.91 3.09
CA ARG A 196 4.82 11.25 2.33
C ARG A 196 4.71 9.78 2.67
N PHE A 197 5.79 9.04 2.43
CA PHE A 197 5.87 7.59 2.61
C PHE A 197 6.86 7.21 3.71
N VAL A 198 7.96 7.96 3.81
CA VAL A 198 9.00 7.77 4.82
C VAL A 198 9.25 9.08 5.57
N PRO A 199 9.82 9.04 6.79
CA PRO A 199 10.03 10.23 7.61
C PRO A 199 10.82 11.32 6.87
N GLY A 200 10.38 12.57 7.00
CA GLY A 200 11.07 13.76 6.49
C GLY A 200 11.00 13.99 4.97
N VAL A 201 10.76 12.96 4.15
CA VAL A 201 10.82 13.07 2.68
C VAL A 201 9.45 13.42 2.09
N GLY A 202 9.39 14.44 1.22
CA GLY A 202 8.16 14.84 0.53
C GLY A 202 7.17 15.59 1.42
N ARG A 203 7.66 16.32 2.44
CA ARG A 203 6.86 17.30 3.19
C ARG A 203 6.30 18.37 2.26
N LEU A 204 5.10 18.86 2.56
CA LEU A 204 4.49 19.98 1.84
C LEU A 204 4.85 21.28 2.56
N THR A 205 5.39 22.26 1.84
CA THR A 205 5.57 23.59 2.43
C THR A 205 4.20 24.18 2.73
N PRO A 206 3.92 24.63 3.97
CA PRO A 206 2.70 25.37 4.27
C PRO A 206 2.65 26.58 3.34
N GLY A 207 1.60 26.68 2.51
CA GLY A 207 1.48 27.80 1.58
C GLY A 207 1.56 29.12 2.35
N THR A 208 2.51 29.97 2.00
CA THR A 208 2.49 31.40 2.38
C THR A 208 1.17 31.96 1.90
N ARG A 209 0.39 32.56 2.81
CA ARG A 209 -0.82 33.31 2.47
C ARG A 209 -0.49 34.28 1.34
N THR A 210 -0.95 34.03 0.11
CA THR A 210 -1.06 35.10 -0.87
C THR A 210 -2.15 36.01 -0.33
N GLY A 211 -1.73 37.21 0.08
CA GLY A 211 -2.55 38.13 0.86
C GLY A 211 -3.90 38.41 0.21
N ALA A 212 -4.90 38.54 1.07
CA ALA A 212 -6.04 39.40 0.80
C ALA A 212 -5.51 40.74 0.26
N ARG A 213 -5.90 41.08 -0.96
CA ARG A 213 -6.02 42.49 -1.33
C ARG A 213 -7.50 42.82 -1.29
N VAL A 214 -7.75 43.77 -0.39
CA VAL A 214 -8.92 44.63 -0.17
C VAL A 214 -9.72 44.88 -1.44
#